data_AF-A0A5K1EUG8-F1
#
_entry.id   AF-A0A5K1EUG8-F1
#
_cell.length_a   1.000
_cell.length_b   1.000
_cell.length_c   1.000
_cell.angle_alpha   90.00
_cell.angle_beta   90.00
_cell.angle_gamma   90.00
#
_symmetry.space_group_name_H-M   'P 1'
#
loop_
_entity.id
_entity.type
_entity.pdbx_description
1 polymer ?
#
loop_
_entity_poly.entity_id
_entity_poly.type
_entity_poly.pdbx_seq_one_letter_code
_entity_poly.pdbx_strand_id
1 'polypeptide(L)'
;MNGNGVVGILSESCNIWERRAPLTPSHCARLLCGGTTRSGASRIIVQPCTKRIYHDSQYEDIGCEISDDLSECGLILGVKQPK
;
A
#
# COMPACT_ATOMS: atom_id res chain seq x y z
N MET A 1 13.56 9.67 2.89
CA MET A 1 13.11 8.34 2.42
C MET A 1 14.09 7.33 2.96
N ASN A 2 13.62 6.46 3.85
CA ASN A 2 14.45 5.40 4.42
C ASN A 2 14.49 4.31 3.34
N GLY A 3 15.65 3.96 2.79
CA GLY A 3 15.78 2.92 1.76
C GLY A 3 15.54 1.50 2.31
N ASN A 4 14.53 1.30 3.15
CA ASN A 4 14.28 0.08 3.91
C ASN A 4 13.41 -0.95 3.17
N GLY A 5 12.96 -0.63 1.95
CA GLY A 5 12.13 -1.53 1.14
C GLY A 5 10.72 -1.73 1.69
N VAL A 6 10.27 -0.90 2.65
CA VAL A 6 8.91 -0.92 3.19
C VAL A 6 8.06 0.10 2.44
N VAL A 7 6.97 -0.37 1.83
CA VAL A 7 6.06 0.45 1.01
C VAL A 7 4.73 0.64 1.73
N GLY A 8 4.31 1.89 1.88
CA GLY A 8 3.01 2.28 2.43
C GLY A 8 2.00 2.58 1.33
N ILE A 9 0.75 2.11 1.48
CA ILE A 9 -0.39 2.51 0.65
C ILE A 9 -1.29 3.41 1.48
N LEU A 10 -1.38 4.69 1.09
CA LEU A 10 -2.18 5.70 1.79
C LEU A 10 -3.69 5.50 1.56
N SER A 11 -4.49 5.82 2.56
CA SER A 11 -5.95 5.93 2.44
C SER A 11 -6.33 7.30 1.88
N GLU A 12 -7.01 7.32 0.73
CA GLU A 12 -7.33 8.56 0.03
C GLU A 12 -8.42 9.38 0.74
N SER A 13 -8.14 10.67 0.93
CA SER A 13 -9.04 11.63 1.59
C SER A 13 -9.46 12.79 0.69
N CYS A 14 -8.96 12.86 -0.55
CA CYS A 14 -9.21 13.99 -1.45
C CYS A 14 -10.69 14.13 -1.84
N ASN A 15 -11.38 13.03 -2.12
CA ASN A 15 -12.79 13.03 -2.54
C ASN A 15 -13.51 11.74 -2.11
N ILE A 16 -14.84 11.81 -2.00
CA ILE A 16 -15.72 10.66 -1.72
C ILE A 16 -15.81 9.67 -2.90
N TRP A 17 -15.51 10.14 -4.12
CA TRP A 17 -15.61 9.35 -5.35
C TRP A 17 -14.30 8.67 -5.75
N GLU A 18 -13.18 8.99 -5.09
CA GLU A 18 -11.90 8.36 -5.39
C GLU A 18 -11.87 6.97 -4.77
N ARG A 19 -12.07 5.95 -5.61
CA ARG A 19 -12.05 4.54 -5.22
C ARG A 19 -10.80 3.81 -5.71
N ARG A 20 -9.93 4.46 -6.48
CA ARG A 20 -8.73 3.81 -7.03
C ARG A 20 -7.69 3.61 -5.93
N ALA A 21 -6.86 2.61 -6.13
CA ALA A 21 -5.69 2.34 -5.29
C ALA A 21 -4.43 2.52 -6.13
N PRO A 22 -3.31 3.02 -5.56
CA PRO A 22 -2.06 3.15 -6.30
C PRO A 22 -1.47 1.78 -6.68
N LEU A 23 -1.72 0.76 -5.86
CA LEU A 23 -1.36 -0.63 -6.11
C LEU A 23 -2.58 -1.52 -5.89
N THR A 24 -2.82 -2.44 -6.83
CA THR A 24 -3.83 -3.49 -6.68
C THR A 24 -3.29 -4.63 -5.80
N PRO A 25 -4.16 -5.50 -5.27
CA PRO A 25 -3.72 -6.73 -4.61
C PRO A 25 -2.75 -7.56 -5.46
N SER A 26 -3.04 -7.73 -6.75
CA SER A 26 -2.14 -8.45 -7.66
C SER A 26 -0.77 -7.79 -7.84
N HIS A 27 -0.67 -6.47 -7.76
CA HIS A 27 0.61 -5.77 -7.77
C HIS A 27 1.39 -6.01 -6.48
N CYS A 28 0.70 -5.96 -5.33
CA CYS A 28 1.31 -6.23 -4.03
C CYS A 28 1.87 -7.64 -3.94
N ALA A 29 1.11 -8.63 -4.44
CA ALA A 29 1.56 -10.02 -4.56
C ALA A 29 2.91 -10.12 -5.31
N ARG A 30 3.01 -9.47 -6.47
CA ARG A 30 4.23 -9.52 -7.30
C ARG A 30 5.40 -8.82 -6.62
N LEU A 31 5.15 -7.69 -5.95
CA LEU A 31 6.18 -6.94 -5.24
C LEU A 31 6.73 -7.69 -4.03
N LEU A 32 5.86 -8.40 -3.29
CA LEU A 32 6.24 -9.26 -2.17
C LEU A 32 6.96 -10.53 -2.64
N CYS A 33 6.47 -11.19 -3.69
CA CYS A 33 7.11 -12.38 -4.28
C CYS A 33 8.50 -12.09 -4.85
N GLY A 34 8.77 -10.86 -5.31
CA GLY A 34 10.08 -10.44 -5.82
C GLY A 34 11.19 -10.38 -4.76
N GLY A 35 10.85 -10.39 -3.47
CA GLY A 35 11.79 -10.34 -2.34
C GLY A 35 12.74 -9.15 -2.35
N THR A 36 13.80 -9.20 -1.53
CA THR A 36 14.89 -8.19 -1.46
C THR A 36 15.85 -8.27 -2.67
N THR A 37 15.37 -8.68 -3.84
CA THR A 37 16.10 -8.41 -5.08
C THR A 37 15.94 -6.91 -5.40
N ARG A 38 16.77 -6.34 -6.29
CA ARG A 38 16.82 -4.88 -6.56
C ARG A 38 15.49 -4.21 -6.98
N SER A 39 14.39 -4.95 -7.07
CA SER A 39 13.12 -4.51 -7.66
C SER A 39 11.87 -4.84 -6.83
N GLY A 40 11.99 -5.51 -5.67
CA GLY A 40 10.86 -5.95 -4.83
C GLY A 40 10.68 -5.12 -3.56
N ALA A 41 9.54 -5.33 -2.87
CA ALA A 41 9.25 -4.74 -1.57
C ALA A 41 9.43 -5.79 -0.48
N SER A 42 10.07 -5.42 0.62
CA SER A 42 10.26 -6.31 1.79
C SER A 42 8.94 -6.47 2.56
N ARG A 43 8.21 -5.37 2.74
CA ARG A 43 6.92 -5.31 3.46
C ARG A 43 6.04 -4.28 2.77
N ILE A 44 4.72 -4.54 2.75
CA ILE A 44 3.72 -3.60 2.26
C ILE A 44 2.71 -3.37 3.37
N ILE A 45 2.59 -2.11 3.79
CA ILE A 45 1.66 -1.65 4.81
C ILE A 45 0.56 -0.86 4.14
N VAL A 46 -0.69 -1.19 4.42
CA VAL A 46 -1.86 -0.59 3.78
C VAL A 46 -2.69 0.08 4.84
N GLN A 47 -2.98 1.38 4.66
CA GLN A 47 -3.95 2.04 5.51
C GLN A 47 -5.36 1.52 5.24
N PRO A 48 -6.14 1.28 6.31
CA PRO A 48 -7.51 0.82 6.18
C PRO A 48 -8.35 1.83 5.40
N CYS A 49 -9.19 1.32 4.49
CA CYS A 49 -10.00 2.18 3.65
C CYS A 49 -11.33 1.52 3.25
N THR A 50 -12.44 2.10 3.70
CA THR A 50 -13.79 1.64 3.36
C THR A 50 -14.27 2.07 1.97
N LYS A 51 -13.58 3.00 1.32
CA LYS A 51 -13.99 3.61 0.03
C LYS A 51 -13.29 2.98 -1.19
N ARG A 52 -12.13 2.37 -0.98
CA ARG A 52 -11.30 1.79 -2.04
C ARG A 52 -12.05 0.65 -2.71
N ILE A 53 -11.81 0.44 -4.01
CA ILE A 53 -12.44 -0.65 -4.78
C ILE A 53 -11.99 -2.04 -4.34
N TYR A 54 -10.82 -2.15 -3.72
CA TYR A 54 -10.30 -3.37 -3.13
C TYR A 54 -10.43 -3.30 -1.61
N HIS A 55 -11.01 -4.34 -1.03
CA HIS A 55 -11.17 -4.46 0.42
C HIS A 55 -9.84 -4.76 1.12
N ASP A 56 -9.71 -4.34 2.37
CA ASP A 56 -8.50 -4.56 3.17
C ASP A 56 -8.17 -6.06 3.31
N SER A 57 -9.18 -6.92 3.43
CA SER A 57 -9.00 -8.39 3.44
C SER A 57 -8.30 -8.93 2.20
N GLN A 58 -8.55 -8.33 1.03
CA GLN A 58 -7.87 -8.74 -0.20
C GLN A 58 -6.38 -8.39 -0.21
N TYR A 59 -5.94 -7.45 0.63
CA TYR A 59 -4.53 -7.13 0.84
C TYR A 59 -3.92 -8.06 1.91
N GLU A 60 -4.66 -8.35 2.97
CA GLU A 60 -4.25 -9.31 4.01
C GLU A 60 -4.01 -10.71 3.42
N ASP A 61 -4.91 -11.19 2.55
CA ASP A 61 -4.83 -12.52 1.93
C ASP A 61 -3.52 -12.76 1.13
N ILE A 62 -2.87 -11.69 0.70
CA ILE A 62 -1.62 -11.70 -0.07
C ILE A 62 -0.38 -11.47 0.81
N GLY A 63 -0.56 -11.23 2.10
CA GLY A 63 0.51 -10.95 3.06
C GLY A 63 0.87 -9.48 3.22
N CYS A 64 -0.02 -8.54 2.85
CA CYS A 64 0.14 -7.16 3.27
C CYS A 64 -0.32 -6.96 4.71
N GLU A 65 0.26 -5.97 5.38
CA GLU A 65 -0.12 -5.60 6.74
C GLU A 65 -1.10 -4.42 6.71
N ILE A 66 -2.19 -4.49 7.48
CA ILE A 66 -3.12 -3.37 7.62
C ILE A 66 -2.75 -2.57 8.86
N SER A 67 -2.47 -1.28 8.69
CA SER A 67 -2.11 -0.38 9.79
C SER A 67 -2.40 1.07 9.42
N ASP A 68 -2.91 1.85 10.38
CA ASP A 68 -3.05 3.30 10.24
C ASP A 68 -1.69 4.02 10.21
N ASP A 69 -0.68 3.45 10.89
CA ASP A 69 0.66 4.03 10.96
C ASP A 69 1.52 3.60 9.77
N LEU A 70 1.99 4.59 9.02
CA LEU A 70 2.93 4.42 7.90
C LEU A 70 4.30 5.02 8.21
N SER A 71 4.58 5.40 9.46
CA SER A 71 5.83 6.07 9.87
C SER A 71 7.09 5.25 9.55
N GLU A 72 6.98 3.92 9.55
CA GLU A 72 8.08 3.02 9.20
C GLU A 72 8.32 2.89 7.69
N CYS A 73 7.41 3.37 6.84
CA CYS A 73 7.51 3.21 5.39
C CYS A 73 8.59 4.11 4.78
N GLY A 74 9.47 3.52 3.99
CA GLY A 74 10.48 4.23 3.21
C GLY A 74 9.92 4.99 2.01
N LEU A 75 8.83 4.46 1.46
CA LEU A 75 8.06 4.99 0.33
C LEU A 75 6.58 4.91 0.66
N ILE A 76 5.85 6.01 0.55
CA ILE A 76 4.39 6.04 0.70
C ILE A 76 3.78 6.41 -0.65
N LEU A 77 2.79 5.63 -1.08
CA LEU A 77 2.10 5.78 -2.35
C LEU A 77 0.65 6.26 -2.11
N GLY A 78 0.27 7.30 -2.83
CA GLY A 78 -1.10 7.78 -2.97
C GLY A 78 -1.43 8.01 -4.44
N VAL A 79 -2.72 8.05 -4.77
CA VAL A 79 -3.25 8.41 -6.09
C VAL A 79 -3.29 9.92 -6.27
N LYS A 80 -3.66 10.64 -5.22
CA LYS A 80 -3.79 12.11 -5.24
C LYS A 80 -2.89 12.75 -4.20
N GLN A 81 -2.73 14.06 -4.33
CA GLN A 81 -1.93 14.84 -3.41
C GLN A 81 -2.57 14.76 -2.01
N PRO A 82 -1.82 14.30 -0.99
CA PRO A 82 -2.29 14.35 0.39
C PRO A 82 -2.51 15.82 0.79
N LYS A 83 -3.50 16.04 1.66
CA LYS A 83 -3.75 17.39 2.21
C LYS A 83 -2.61 17.86 3.09
#